data_AF-A0A6L8TFW9-F1
#
_entry.id   AF-A0A6L8TFW9-F1
#
_cell.length_a   1.000
_cell.length_b   1.000
_cell.length_c   1.000
_cell.angle_alpha   90.00
_cell.angle_beta   90.00
_cell.angle_gamma   90.00
#
_symmetry.space_group_name_H-M   'P 1'
#
loop_
_entity.id
_entity.type
_entity.pdbx_description
1 polymer ?
#
loop_
_entity_poly.entity_id
_entity_poly.type
_entity_poly.pdbx_seq_one_letter_code
_entity_poly.pdbx_strand_id
1 'polypeptide(L)'
;MICSVSISAFAVEASSETANENAETVQPGSEEEAEELTATEAENEQSVDESQSEEPAVTTGDENTEEPADVIEAPSEDTEEPTEPSAEPGEDTEQPADPTVTELPEEPTVTEEPSVTPAEDVDSSSDEVQDVEMEAQAAKWLWPTATPIPTTPAAYSGKAAIYYLSDPVGDPWTNDTGAWAPSTETSNTLGSINTDGATWEDGYVEDTVYKNKNIKSNVSKYIVSWPDGSTGTTWTVKSGNTTTDSYFTFILNSIWENYKNTISKDTGIDIDSLDKSDILEIKLTPRKISRDNGGTYPYHIDCALSIKSKKAFTAKFWVKEPGATDYTQVYAKNYKTGDYVDKTTKVAIGSTKDVNGLTYILDGWYPERDPEGNDSSSKILDAGWPYSPNDAELADGTVNFYAHYTLLYTSVNIKKLVTGSMGDKSKKFHFTVSVKNGNTDLSFKISDKPYSGSAETSLSDKETITLTDVPVGATVIIIEDDYNSSRYKTSYKIDGNSSVESSKAKITSISRMDNNVAHQVEFTNNKEAIPDTGVDLNSTPYILMLGIMATGAGVLLFGRRKRWS
;
A
#
# COMPACT_ATOMS: atom_id res chain seq x y z
N MET A 1 74.14 -29.81 -9.55
CA MET A 1 73.69 -31.15 -10.01
C MET A 1 72.24 -30.98 -10.42
N ILE A 2 71.89 -31.27 -11.69
CA ILE A 2 70.53 -31.34 -12.26
C ILE A 2 69.64 -30.07 -12.16
N CYS A 3 69.47 -29.45 -13.34
CA CYS A 3 68.37 -28.68 -13.96
C CYS A 3 67.16 -28.09 -13.18
N SER A 4 66.68 -26.97 -13.72
CA SER A 4 65.46 -26.21 -13.40
C SER A 4 64.21 -26.66 -14.18
N VAL A 5 63.02 -26.27 -13.67
CA VAL A 5 61.80 -25.92 -14.44
C VAL A 5 61.05 -24.81 -13.69
N SER A 6 60.38 -23.90 -14.40
CA SER A 6 59.45 -22.89 -13.87
C SER A 6 58.09 -23.01 -14.56
N ILE A 7 56.98 -22.80 -13.85
CA ILE A 7 55.63 -22.67 -14.43
C ILE A 7 54.86 -21.56 -13.70
N SER A 8 54.15 -20.73 -14.47
CA SER A 8 53.15 -19.75 -13.99
C SER A 8 51.75 -20.24 -14.34
N ALA A 9 50.72 -19.80 -13.60
CA ALA A 9 49.31 -20.02 -13.94
C ALA A 9 48.53 -18.69 -13.88
N PHE A 10 47.51 -18.57 -14.73
CA PHE A 10 46.70 -17.36 -14.90
C PHE A 10 45.44 -17.36 -14.01
N ALA A 11 44.89 -16.18 -13.75
CA ALA A 11 43.51 -16.02 -13.28
C ALA A 11 42.52 -16.18 -14.44
N VAL A 12 41.25 -16.47 -14.10
CA VAL A 12 40.13 -16.53 -15.05
C VAL A 12 39.01 -15.65 -14.52
N GLU A 13 38.60 -14.66 -15.31
CA GLU A 13 37.38 -13.90 -15.07
C GLU A 13 36.18 -14.60 -15.73
N ALA A 14 34.99 -14.46 -15.15
CA ALA A 14 33.74 -14.89 -15.75
C ALA A 14 32.81 -13.67 -15.87
N SER A 15 32.39 -13.37 -17.11
CA SER A 15 31.42 -12.33 -17.42
C SER A 15 30.14 -12.97 -17.95
N SER A 16 28.98 -12.57 -17.41
CA SER A 16 27.67 -13.08 -17.82
C SER A 16 26.93 -12.03 -18.65
N GLU A 17 26.95 -12.19 -19.96
CA GLU A 17 26.24 -11.35 -20.93
C GLU A 17 24.85 -11.95 -21.21
N THR A 18 23.77 -11.29 -20.77
CA THR A 18 22.40 -11.76 -21.00
C THR A 18 21.82 -11.19 -22.29
N ALA A 19 21.66 -12.05 -23.30
CA ALA A 19 21.10 -11.69 -24.60
C ALA A 19 19.57 -11.50 -24.56
N ASN A 20 19.06 -10.73 -25.52
CA ASN A 20 17.66 -10.41 -25.73
C ASN A 20 16.98 -11.48 -26.61
N GLU A 21 15.88 -12.09 -26.17
CA GLU A 21 15.08 -13.01 -27.00
C GLU A 21 13.83 -12.32 -27.57
N ASN A 22 13.65 -12.48 -28.89
CA ASN A 22 12.50 -11.98 -29.63
C ASN A 22 11.55 -13.14 -29.97
N ALA A 23 10.25 -12.96 -29.72
CA ALA A 23 9.27 -14.02 -29.94
C ALA A 23 8.91 -14.20 -31.43
N GLU A 24 8.90 -15.46 -31.90
CA GLU A 24 8.07 -15.88 -33.04
C GLU A 24 7.61 -17.35 -32.84
N THR A 25 6.55 -17.76 -33.56
CA THR A 25 5.75 -18.97 -33.31
C THR A 25 6.19 -20.20 -34.12
N VAL A 26 5.79 -21.41 -33.69
CA VAL A 26 5.23 -22.50 -34.54
C VAL A 26 4.81 -23.74 -33.70
N GLN A 27 3.74 -24.43 -34.12
CA GLN A 27 3.38 -25.83 -33.74
C GLN A 27 3.29 -26.70 -35.02
N PRO A 28 3.57 -28.02 -34.96
CA PRO A 28 2.56 -29.09 -34.65
C PRO A 28 2.90 -29.85 -33.33
N GLY A 29 2.20 -30.88 -32.82
CA GLY A 29 1.44 -32.02 -33.42
C GLY A 29 2.33 -33.26 -33.57
N SER A 30 1.99 -34.50 -33.18
CA SER A 30 0.74 -35.13 -32.67
C SER A 30 1.03 -36.48 -31.94
N GLU A 31 0.04 -37.04 -31.21
CA GLU A 31 -0.14 -38.47 -30.81
C GLU A 31 0.97 -39.13 -29.90
N GLU A 32 0.80 -40.24 -29.15
CA GLU A 32 -0.31 -41.20 -28.91
C GLU A 32 -0.25 -41.84 -27.47
N GLU A 33 -1.07 -42.87 -27.22
CA GLU A 33 -1.27 -43.79 -26.05
C GLU A 33 -0.02 -44.51 -25.46
N ALA A 34 0.01 -45.22 -24.31
CA ALA A 34 -0.92 -45.48 -23.16
C ALA A 34 -0.16 -46.18 -21.98
N GLU A 35 -0.86 -46.48 -20.85
CA GLU A 35 -0.79 -47.64 -19.88
C GLU A 35 0.57 -48.33 -19.50
N GLU A 36 0.79 -48.99 -18.34
CA GLU A 36 0.02 -49.35 -17.11
C GLU A 36 1.01 -49.72 -15.96
N LEU A 37 0.55 -49.74 -14.69
CA LEU A 37 1.10 -50.52 -13.54
C LEU A 37 2.57 -50.24 -13.06
N THR A 38 3.05 -50.68 -11.88
CA THR A 38 2.47 -51.40 -10.71
C THR A 38 2.72 -50.62 -9.39
N ALA A 39 2.06 -51.03 -8.31
CA ALA A 39 2.47 -50.76 -6.93
C ALA A 39 2.59 -52.08 -6.14
N THR A 40 3.45 -52.12 -5.12
CA THR A 40 3.53 -53.21 -4.12
C THR A 40 3.86 -52.67 -2.73
N GLU A 41 3.25 -53.27 -1.72
CA GLU A 41 3.23 -52.80 -0.33
C GLU A 41 4.44 -53.27 0.50
N ALA A 42 4.63 -52.65 1.67
CA ALA A 42 5.31 -53.24 2.82
C ALA A 42 4.78 -52.61 4.13
N GLU A 43 3.92 -53.33 4.86
CA GLU A 43 3.51 -52.95 6.22
C GLU A 43 4.59 -53.32 7.24
N ASN A 44 4.63 -52.63 8.40
CA ASN A 44 5.29 -53.16 9.61
C ASN A 44 4.76 -52.50 10.90
N GLU A 45 3.81 -53.15 11.57
CA GLU A 45 3.50 -52.94 12.98
C GLU A 45 3.69 -54.24 13.77
N GLN A 46 4.49 -54.21 14.84
CA GLN A 46 4.19 -54.95 16.08
C GLN A 46 5.05 -54.51 17.27
N SER A 47 4.61 -54.86 18.48
CA SER A 47 5.16 -54.43 19.77
C SER A 47 4.85 -55.47 20.87
N VAL A 48 5.37 -55.25 22.11
CA VAL A 48 5.06 -56.03 23.36
C VAL A 48 5.82 -57.40 23.41
N ASP A 49 6.39 -57.96 24.51
CA ASP A 49 6.32 -57.67 25.97
C ASP A 49 7.54 -58.12 26.85
N GLU A 50 7.46 -57.83 28.17
CA GLU A 50 7.93 -58.53 29.40
C GLU A 50 9.40 -58.98 29.67
N SER A 51 10.14 -58.12 30.39
CA SER A 51 10.62 -58.24 31.80
C SER A 51 11.51 -59.39 32.38
N GLN A 52 12.29 -59.03 33.44
CA GLN A 52 12.93 -59.86 34.52
C GLN A 52 14.19 -60.70 34.15
N SER A 53 15.17 -60.99 35.04
CA SER A 53 15.67 -60.38 36.31
C SER A 53 17.03 -60.99 36.74
N GLU A 54 17.82 -60.32 37.60
CA GLU A 54 18.48 -60.91 38.81
C GLU A 54 19.24 -59.86 39.68
N GLU A 55 19.54 -60.22 40.95
CA GLU A 55 19.99 -59.35 42.08
C GLU A 55 21.49 -59.63 42.46
N PRO A 56 22.14 -59.27 43.62
CA PRO A 56 21.59 -59.06 44.98
C PRO A 56 22.20 -58.00 45.97
N ALA A 57 21.45 -57.74 47.06
CA ALA A 57 21.87 -57.70 48.49
C ALA A 57 22.08 -56.36 49.27
N VAL A 58 21.07 -56.02 50.10
CA VAL A 58 21.05 -55.65 51.58
C VAL A 58 22.28 -54.98 52.25
N THR A 59 22.21 -54.03 53.20
CA THR A 59 21.28 -53.67 54.33
C THR A 59 21.33 -52.13 54.63
N THR A 60 20.69 -51.41 55.59
CA THR A 60 19.49 -51.38 56.51
C THR A 60 19.51 -49.98 57.21
N GLY A 61 18.49 -49.39 57.86
CA GLY A 61 17.08 -49.74 58.12
C GLY A 61 16.55 -49.01 59.41
N ASP A 62 15.30 -48.49 59.36
CA ASP A 62 14.40 -48.06 60.47
C ASP A 62 14.82 -46.88 61.42
N GLU A 63 13.93 -46.07 62.05
CA GLU A 63 12.44 -46.11 62.19
C GLU A 63 11.83 -44.72 62.60
N ASN A 64 10.49 -44.54 62.45
CA ASN A 64 9.54 -43.76 63.33
C ASN A 64 9.56 -42.18 63.35
N THR A 65 8.47 -41.39 63.57
CA THR A 65 7.01 -41.61 63.82
C THR A 65 6.11 -40.39 63.41
N GLU A 66 4.85 -40.65 63.02
CA GLU A 66 3.59 -39.85 63.13
C GLU A 66 3.26 -38.54 62.35
N GLU A 67 1.94 -38.30 62.27
CA GLU A 67 1.12 -37.31 61.53
C GLU A 67 0.34 -36.42 62.55
N PRO A 68 -0.46 -35.37 62.17
CA PRO A 68 -1.83 -35.57 61.67
C PRO A 68 -2.33 -34.51 60.65
N ALA A 69 -3.58 -34.64 60.21
CA ALA A 69 -4.23 -33.85 59.14
C ALA A 69 -5.33 -32.85 59.63
N ASP A 70 -6.17 -32.42 58.68
CA ASP A 70 -7.49 -31.77 58.80
C ASP A 70 -7.60 -30.27 59.20
N VAL A 71 -8.61 -29.47 58.76
CA VAL A 71 -9.46 -29.47 57.52
C VAL A 71 -10.33 -28.18 57.49
N ILE A 72 -10.71 -27.65 56.30
CA ILE A 72 -11.84 -26.69 56.01
C ILE A 72 -11.76 -25.31 56.77
N GLU A 73 -12.03 -24.11 56.22
CA GLU A 73 -13.05 -23.62 55.28
C GLU A 73 -12.60 -22.29 54.62
N ALA A 74 -13.41 -21.75 53.70
CA ALA A 74 -13.34 -20.36 53.26
C ALA A 74 -14.75 -19.76 53.08
N PRO A 75 -14.97 -18.48 53.43
CA PRO A 75 -16.06 -17.69 52.90
C PRO A 75 -15.59 -16.51 52.04
N SER A 76 -16.46 -16.11 51.11
CA SER A 76 -16.38 -14.93 50.25
C SER A 76 -16.63 -13.61 51.01
N GLU A 77 -16.21 -12.49 50.42
CA GLU A 77 -17.08 -11.31 50.37
C GLU A 77 -16.81 -10.44 49.13
N ASP A 78 -17.65 -9.42 48.90
CA ASP A 78 -17.85 -8.70 47.64
C ASP A 78 -17.55 -7.18 47.80
N THR A 79 -17.32 -6.52 46.67
CA THR A 79 -17.32 -5.07 46.36
C THR A 79 -17.61 -4.05 47.49
N GLU A 80 -16.71 -3.08 47.70
CA GLU A 80 -17.06 -1.64 47.75
C GLU A 80 -15.82 -0.70 47.63
N GLU A 81 -16.05 0.58 47.30
CA GLU A 81 -15.04 1.64 47.12
C GLU A 81 -14.70 2.39 48.43
N PRO A 82 -13.55 3.11 48.48
CA PRO A 82 -13.36 4.27 49.36
C PRO A 82 -13.43 5.60 48.58
N THR A 83 -14.22 6.55 49.07
CA THR A 83 -14.42 7.89 48.46
C THR A 83 -13.71 9.04 49.19
N GLU A 84 -13.50 10.14 48.45
CA GLU A 84 -13.29 11.51 48.95
C GLU A 84 -11.94 11.84 49.68
N PRO A 85 -11.56 13.15 49.88
CA PRO A 85 -12.40 14.36 49.83
C PRO A 85 -11.95 15.57 48.98
N SER A 86 -12.94 16.43 48.80
CA SER A 86 -12.96 17.83 48.32
C SER A 86 -11.87 18.79 48.85
N ALA A 87 -11.46 19.77 48.00
CA ALA A 87 -11.24 21.17 48.42
C ALA A 87 -11.15 22.18 47.23
N GLU A 88 -12.05 23.16 47.21
CA GLU A 88 -12.01 24.48 46.53
C GLU A 88 -12.74 25.49 47.47
N PRO A 89 -12.82 26.82 47.24
CA PRO A 89 -12.38 27.63 46.08
C PRO A 89 -11.51 28.86 46.47
N GLY A 90 -11.25 29.76 45.51
CA GLY A 90 -10.73 31.11 45.78
C GLY A 90 -10.62 32.00 44.54
N GLU A 91 -11.56 32.91 44.36
CA GLU A 91 -11.46 34.03 43.39
C GLU A 91 -10.54 35.14 43.92
N ASP A 92 -9.78 35.80 43.03
CA ASP A 92 -9.94 37.24 42.86
C ASP A 92 -9.58 37.66 41.41
N THR A 93 -9.99 38.86 41.04
CA THR A 93 -9.87 39.47 39.72
C THR A 93 -8.62 40.33 39.58
N GLU A 94 -8.09 40.49 38.36
CA GLU A 94 -7.81 41.84 37.85
C GLU A 94 -7.62 41.88 36.32
N GLN A 95 -7.87 43.05 35.74
CA GLN A 95 -7.80 43.38 34.31
C GLN A 95 -6.78 44.51 34.12
N PRO A 96 -5.93 44.49 33.09
CA PRO A 96 -5.36 45.72 32.54
C PRO A 96 -6.07 46.12 31.24
N ALA A 97 -6.41 47.40 31.12
CA ALA A 97 -6.90 48.01 29.89
C ALA A 97 -5.79 48.84 29.23
N ASP A 98 -5.77 48.86 27.90
CA ASP A 98 -5.05 49.87 27.11
C ASP A 98 -5.83 51.21 27.16
N PRO A 99 -5.16 52.37 27.36
CA PRO A 99 -4.69 53.13 26.19
C PRO A 99 -3.33 53.84 26.38
N THR A 100 -2.61 54.14 25.29
CA THR A 100 -2.36 55.53 24.79
C THR A 100 -1.40 55.59 23.57
N VAL A 101 -1.95 55.95 22.40
CA VAL A 101 -1.55 56.97 21.38
C VAL A 101 -0.06 57.31 21.10
N THR A 102 0.21 57.71 19.84
CA THR A 102 1.42 58.39 19.26
C THR A 102 2.65 57.49 18.99
N GLU A 103 3.39 57.58 17.87
CA GLU A 103 3.44 58.52 16.71
C GLU A 103 3.35 57.76 15.35
N LEU A 104 3.30 58.51 14.22
CA LEU A 104 3.45 58.02 12.84
C LEU A 104 4.93 58.08 12.38
N PRO A 105 5.31 57.36 11.31
CA PRO A 105 6.07 57.97 10.20
C PRO A 105 5.41 57.64 8.85
N GLU A 106 4.89 58.64 8.12
CA GLU A 106 5.62 59.45 7.11
C GLU A 106 6.01 58.67 5.84
N GLU A 107 5.20 58.86 4.78
CA GLU A 107 5.54 58.50 3.40
C GLU A 107 6.51 59.54 2.79
N PRO A 108 7.51 59.13 1.98
CA PRO A 108 8.32 60.06 1.20
C PRO A 108 7.63 60.44 -0.12
N THR A 109 6.80 61.49 -0.12
CA THR A 109 6.34 62.11 -1.38
C THR A 109 7.47 62.88 -2.06
N VAL A 110 7.77 62.58 -3.33
CA VAL A 110 8.48 63.51 -4.23
C VAL A 110 7.74 63.59 -5.56
N THR A 111 7.34 64.81 -5.90
CA THR A 111 6.61 65.15 -7.13
C THR A 111 7.57 65.57 -8.24
N GLU A 112 7.34 65.14 -9.48
CA GLU A 112 7.44 66.00 -10.68
C GLU A 112 6.31 65.65 -11.66
N GLU A 113 6.00 66.56 -12.58
CA GLU A 113 4.73 66.65 -13.32
C GLU A 113 4.98 66.98 -14.82
N PRO A 114 3.97 67.30 -15.64
CA PRO A 114 3.12 66.41 -16.44
C PRO A 114 3.47 66.35 -17.95
N SER A 115 2.75 65.52 -18.72
CA SER A 115 2.56 65.76 -20.17
C SER A 115 1.20 65.27 -20.74
N VAL A 116 0.16 66.10 -20.58
CA VAL A 116 -0.81 66.48 -21.62
C VAL A 116 -1.43 65.36 -22.51
N THR A 117 -2.59 64.84 -22.07
CA THR A 117 -3.94 64.82 -22.75
C THR A 117 -4.11 64.68 -24.29
N PRO A 118 -5.31 64.29 -24.82
CA PRO A 118 -6.43 63.50 -24.24
C PRO A 118 -7.12 62.51 -25.25
N ALA A 119 -8.29 61.99 -24.83
CA ALA A 119 -9.45 61.55 -25.65
C ALA A 119 -9.40 60.14 -26.29
N GLU A 120 -10.53 59.43 -26.49
CA GLU A 120 -11.94 59.82 -26.30
C GLU A 120 -12.81 58.62 -25.85
N ASP A 121 -13.82 58.86 -25.00
CA ASP A 121 -14.82 57.86 -24.58
C ASP A 121 -15.91 57.66 -25.64
N VAL A 122 -16.41 56.42 -25.80
CA VAL A 122 -17.83 56.17 -26.16
C VAL A 122 -18.35 54.94 -25.40
N ASP A 123 -19.54 55.07 -24.84
CA ASP A 123 -20.26 54.09 -24.01
C ASP A 123 -21.38 53.35 -24.80
N SER A 124 -22.02 52.37 -24.14
CA SER A 124 -23.42 51.91 -24.33
C SER A 124 -23.76 50.85 -25.39
N SER A 125 -23.83 49.61 -24.90
CA SER A 125 -25.09 48.84 -24.68
C SER A 125 -25.86 48.14 -25.82
N SER A 126 -26.82 47.31 -25.37
CA SER A 126 -27.99 46.71 -26.05
C SER A 126 -27.80 45.53 -27.02
N ASP A 127 -28.12 44.33 -26.51
CA ASP A 127 -29.12 43.37 -27.00
C ASP A 127 -29.48 43.33 -28.51
N GLU A 128 -29.35 42.14 -29.13
CA GLU A 128 -30.50 41.21 -29.24
C GLU A 128 -30.06 39.80 -29.71
N VAL A 129 -30.95 38.81 -29.57
CA VAL A 129 -30.74 37.40 -30.00
C VAL A 129 -31.52 37.07 -31.27
N GLN A 130 -30.92 36.27 -32.17
CA GLN A 130 -31.68 35.45 -33.11
C GLN A 130 -30.86 34.32 -33.74
N ASP A 131 -31.40 33.10 -33.69
CA ASP A 131 -30.84 31.91 -34.34
C ASP A 131 -31.20 31.86 -35.83
N VAL A 132 -30.24 31.52 -36.69
CA VAL A 132 -30.51 30.86 -37.98
C VAL A 132 -29.44 29.79 -38.25
N GLU A 133 -29.85 28.53 -38.17
CA GLU A 133 -29.10 27.37 -38.65
C GLU A 133 -29.34 27.19 -40.16
N MET A 134 -28.28 27.16 -40.99
CA MET A 134 -28.39 26.65 -42.36
C MET A 134 -27.04 26.17 -42.92
N GLU A 135 -27.04 25.01 -43.56
CA GLU A 135 -25.84 24.36 -44.09
C GLU A 135 -25.34 24.95 -45.41
N ALA A 136 -24.02 25.08 -45.57
CA ALA A 136 -23.36 25.15 -46.88
C ALA A 136 -21.95 24.55 -46.80
N GLN A 137 -21.77 23.33 -47.31
CA GLN A 137 -20.48 22.64 -47.30
C GLN A 137 -19.56 23.04 -48.48
N ALA A 138 -18.27 22.80 -48.28
CA ALA A 138 -17.20 22.68 -49.28
C ALA A 138 -16.67 23.95 -50.01
N ALA A 139 -15.56 24.49 -49.49
CA ALA A 139 -14.42 24.93 -50.34
C ALA A 139 -13.08 24.98 -49.56
N LYS A 140 -12.60 23.81 -49.13
CA LYS A 140 -11.21 23.48 -48.70
C LYS A 140 -10.11 24.50 -49.05
N TRP A 141 -9.73 25.36 -48.08
CA TRP A 141 -8.42 26.02 -48.03
C TRP A 141 -7.58 25.37 -46.93
N LEU A 142 -6.47 24.71 -47.29
CA LEU A 142 -5.53 24.18 -46.32
C LEU A 142 -4.71 25.35 -45.73
N TRP A 143 -5.01 25.70 -44.49
CA TRP A 143 -3.98 26.25 -43.61
C TRP A 143 -3.03 25.10 -43.26
N PRO A 144 -1.70 25.33 -43.18
CA PRO A 144 -0.80 24.30 -42.69
C PRO A 144 -1.15 24.02 -41.24
N THR A 145 -1.59 22.79 -40.93
CA THR A 145 -1.78 22.34 -39.56
C THR A 145 -0.47 22.56 -38.82
N ALA A 146 -0.47 23.42 -37.79
CA ALA A 146 0.72 23.62 -36.97
C ALA A 146 1.12 22.26 -36.39
N THR A 147 2.30 21.76 -36.76
CA THR A 147 2.84 20.52 -36.23
C THR A 147 2.81 20.62 -34.71
N PRO A 148 2.19 19.68 -33.97
CA PRO A 148 2.18 19.75 -32.52
C PRO A 148 3.62 19.77 -32.03
N ILE A 149 4.01 20.86 -31.37
CA ILE A 149 5.33 20.98 -30.76
C ILE A 149 5.43 19.83 -29.75
N PRO A 150 6.47 18.98 -29.83
CA PRO A 150 6.61 17.88 -28.88
C PRO A 150 6.67 18.45 -27.46
N THR A 151 5.75 18.01 -26.60
CA THR A 151 5.66 18.44 -25.21
C THR A 151 6.84 17.94 -24.37
N THR A 152 7.50 16.88 -24.82
CA THR A 152 8.78 16.37 -24.33
C THR A 152 9.94 17.22 -24.85
N PRO A 153 10.90 17.63 -23.99
CA PRO A 153 12.16 18.22 -24.42
C PRO A 153 12.93 17.36 -25.43
N ALA A 154 13.76 18.00 -26.26
CA ALA A 154 14.74 17.29 -27.06
C ALA A 154 15.78 16.59 -26.16
N ALA A 155 16.15 15.36 -26.50
CA ALA A 155 17.12 14.59 -25.73
C ALA A 155 18.49 15.30 -25.68
N TYR A 156 18.99 15.53 -24.47
CA TYR A 156 20.33 16.04 -24.22
C TYR A 156 21.29 14.89 -23.88
N SER A 157 22.43 14.87 -24.56
CA SER A 157 23.58 14.02 -24.25
C SER A 157 24.82 14.91 -24.11
N GLY A 158 25.53 14.81 -22.98
CA GLY A 158 26.62 15.73 -22.66
C GLY A 158 27.07 15.67 -21.19
N LYS A 159 27.64 16.78 -20.70
CA LYS A 159 28.17 16.91 -19.34
C LYS A 159 27.19 17.61 -18.41
N ALA A 160 27.05 17.08 -17.20
CA ALA A 160 26.24 17.66 -16.14
C ALA A 160 27.10 17.88 -14.88
N ALA A 161 26.90 19.01 -14.21
CA ALA A 161 27.57 19.30 -12.95
C ALA A 161 26.92 18.50 -11.81
N ILE A 162 27.72 17.82 -11.00
CA ILE A 162 27.22 17.03 -9.87
C ILE A 162 27.13 17.95 -8.64
N TYR A 163 25.93 18.02 -8.08
CA TYR A 163 25.67 18.62 -6.77
C TYR A 163 25.15 17.54 -5.83
N TYR A 164 25.34 17.74 -4.54
CA TYR A 164 24.93 16.81 -3.50
C TYR A 164 24.44 17.60 -2.29
N LEU A 165 23.63 17.00 -1.44
CA LEU A 165 23.25 17.63 -0.18
C LEU A 165 24.49 18.00 0.63
N SER A 166 24.46 19.12 1.36
CA SER A 166 25.50 19.49 2.33
C SER A 166 25.45 18.63 3.61
N ASP A 167 24.42 17.78 3.75
CA ASP A 167 24.14 16.95 4.91
C ASP A 167 23.54 15.58 4.51
N PRO A 168 23.96 14.45 5.08
CA PRO A 168 23.31 13.16 4.84
C PRO A 168 21.84 13.08 5.31
N VAL A 169 21.36 13.91 6.25
CA VAL A 169 19.92 13.93 6.63
C VAL A 169 19.05 14.84 5.78
N GLY A 170 19.63 15.62 4.86
CA GLY A 170 18.87 16.58 4.03
C GLY A 170 17.79 15.93 3.16
N ASP A 171 16.77 16.71 2.79
CA ASP A 171 15.77 16.28 1.80
C ASP A 171 16.34 16.45 0.37
N PRO A 172 16.53 15.39 -0.41
CA PRO A 172 17.04 15.49 -1.79
C PRO A 172 16.08 16.19 -2.77
N TRP A 173 14.83 16.46 -2.37
CA TRP A 173 13.86 17.18 -3.20
C TRP A 173 13.88 18.69 -2.97
N THR A 174 14.59 19.19 -1.96
CA THR A 174 14.64 20.61 -1.61
C THR A 174 15.12 21.50 -2.77
N ASN A 175 14.54 22.71 -2.82
CA ASN A 175 14.93 23.81 -3.71
C ASN A 175 15.78 24.88 -2.99
N ASP A 176 15.98 24.78 -1.67
CA ASP A 176 16.90 25.64 -0.92
C ASP A 176 18.34 25.43 -1.38
N THR A 177 18.94 26.46 -1.97
CA THR A 177 20.32 26.41 -2.48
C THR A 177 21.37 26.30 -1.35
N GLY A 178 21.02 26.64 -0.11
CA GLY A 178 21.89 26.46 1.07
C GLY A 178 22.02 24.99 1.50
N ALA A 179 21.07 24.13 1.12
CA ALA A 179 21.11 22.70 1.40
C ALA A 179 21.99 21.88 0.42
N TRP A 180 22.57 22.53 -0.60
CA TRP A 180 23.37 21.87 -1.64
C TRP A 180 24.85 22.29 -1.61
N ALA A 181 25.71 21.34 -1.98
CA ALA A 181 27.15 21.47 -2.08
C ALA A 181 27.66 20.90 -3.42
N PRO A 182 28.77 21.43 -3.96
CA PRO A 182 29.39 22.68 -3.54
C PRO A 182 28.47 23.86 -3.91
N SER A 183 28.78 25.09 -3.49
CA SER A 183 27.90 26.24 -3.75
C SER A 183 27.69 26.50 -5.25
N THR A 184 26.59 27.15 -5.60
CA THR A 184 26.15 27.39 -6.99
C THR A 184 27.26 27.88 -7.90
N GLU A 185 27.33 27.31 -9.11
CA GLU A 185 28.36 27.54 -10.15
C GLU A 185 29.80 27.07 -9.81
N THR A 186 30.08 26.56 -8.61
CA THR A 186 31.44 26.09 -8.25
C THR A 186 31.70 24.60 -8.52
N SER A 187 30.69 23.81 -8.87
CA SER A 187 30.86 22.38 -9.14
C SER A 187 31.61 22.13 -10.46
N ASN A 188 32.87 21.70 -10.32
CA ASN A 188 33.72 21.22 -11.40
C ASN A 188 33.72 19.67 -11.49
N THR A 189 32.79 19.02 -10.79
CA THR A 189 32.67 17.55 -10.70
C THR A 189 31.65 17.08 -11.73
N LEU A 190 32.10 16.60 -12.89
CA LEU A 190 31.26 16.48 -14.09
C LEU A 190 30.92 15.03 -14.49
N GLY A 191 29.67 14.64 -14.26
CA GLY A 191 29.09 13.42 -14.83
C GLY A 191 28.81 13.55 -16.33
N SER A 192 28.65 12.42 -17.00
CA SER A 192 28.13 12.34 -18.38
C SER A 192 26.69 11.84 -18.32
N ILE A 193 25.76 12.51 -18.99
CA ILE A 193 24.33 12.11 -19.03
C ILE A 193 23.84 11.93 -20.47
N ASN A 194 22.82 11.09 -20.63
CA ASN A 194 21.98 10.99 -21.83
C ASN A 194 20.52 10.88 -21.38
N THR A 195 19.71 11.86 -21.76
CA THR A 195 18.31 12.03 -21.33
C THR A 195 17.30 11.55 -22.38
N ASP A 196 17.74 10.76 -23.36
CA ASP A 196 16.84 10.13 -24.32
C ASP A 196 15.84 9.18 -23.64
N GLY A 197 14.57 9.23 -24.08
CA GLY A 197 13.46 8.52 -23.47
C GLY A 197 13.11 8.95 -22.03
N ALA A 198 13.62 10.08 -21.53
CA ALA A 198 13.31 10.56 -20.19
C ALA A 198 11.94 11.26 -20.09
N THR A 199 11.15 10.87 -19.08
CA THR A 199 9.98 11.65 -18.64
C THR A 199 10.47 12.87 -17.86
N TRP A 200 10.10 14.06 -18.32
CA TRP A 200 10.36 15.32 -17.64
C TRP A 200 9.14 15.76 -16.82
N GLU A 201 9.41 16.33 -15.66
CA GLU A 201 8.44 16.90 -14.73
C GLU A 201 8.70 18.39 -14.54
N ASP A 202 7.64 19.12 -14.23
CA ASP A 202 7.73 20.53 -13.86
C ASP A 202 8.43 20.69 -12.49
N GLY A 203 9.15 21.80 -12.35
CA GLY A 203 9.79 22.25 -11.11
C GLY A 203 9.02 23.41 -10.50
N TYR A 204 9.08 23.54 -9.19
CA TYR A 204 8.31 24.52 -8.43
C TYR A 204 9.24 25.29 -7.50
N VAL A 205 9.17 26.61 -7.55
CA VAL A 205 9.80 27.51 -6.57
C VAL A 205 8.73 28.53 -6.20
N GLU A 206 8.22 28.42 -4.98
CA GLU A 206 7.00 29.14 -4.56
C GLU A 206 5.88 28.90 -5.60
N ASP A 207 5.14 29.93 -6.01
CA ASP A 207 4.10 29.84 -7.04
C ASP A 207 4.65 29.73 -8.48
N THR A 208 5.98 29.73 -8.68
CA THR A 208 6.60 29.73 -10.02
C THR A 208 6.81 28.31 -10.56
N VAL A 209 6.12 27.99 -11.66
CA VAL A 209 6.21 26.69 -12.35
C VAL A 209 7.23 26.73 -13.50
N TYR A 210 8.32 25.98 -13.35
CA TYR A 210 9.36 25.77 -14.36
C TYR A 210 9.04 24.51 -15.18
N LYS A 211 8.56 24.68 -16.41
CA LYS A 211 8.09 23.54 -17.22
C LYS A 211 9.21 22.60 -17.66
N ASN A 212 8.99 21.29 -17.56
CA ASN A 212 9.95 20.25 -17.93
C ASN A 212 11.36 20.45 -17.31
N LYS A 213 11.42 20.83 -16.03
CA LYS A 213 12.65 21.23 -15.32
C LYS A 213 13.48 20.05 -14.81
N ASN A 214 12.83 18.93 -14.48
CA ASN A 214 13.44 17.82 -13.72
C ASN A 214 13.14 16.44 -14.32
N ILE A 215 14.09 15.50 -14.21
CA ILE A 215 13.85 14.05 -14.28
C ILE A 215 13.95 13.52 -12.85
N LYS A 216 12.91 12.84 -12.34
CA LYS A 216 12.88 12.27 -10.99
C LYS A 216 12.68 10.75 -10.95
N SER A 217 12.01 10.16 -11.94
CA SER A 217 11.88 8.70 -12.05
C SER A 217 13.08 8.09 -12.77
N ASN A 218 13.59 6.96 -12.27
CA ASN A 218 14.69 6.18 -12.88
C ASN A 218 15.97 7.00 -13.19
N VAL A 219 16.28 8.03 -12.39
CA VAL A 219 17.32 9.04 -12.71
C VAL A 219 18.68 8.45 -13.09
N SER A 220 19.12 7.39 -12.40
CA SER A 220 20.38 6.69 -12.66
C SER A 220 20.49 6.10 -14.07
N LYS A 221 19.38 5.75 -14.72
CA LYS A 221 19.34 5.26 -16.11
C LYS A 221 19.91 6.27 -17.11
N TYR A 222 19.79 7.56 -16.80
CA TYR A 222 20.21 8.66 -17.67
C TYR A 222 21.64 9.13 -17.39
N ILE A 223 22.36 8.49 -16.46
CA ILE A 223 23.77 8.75 -16.17
C ILE A 223 24.62 7.73 -16.94
N VAL A 224 25.42 8.24 -17.90
CA VAL A 224 26.29 7.43 -18.77
C VAL A 224 27.64 7.17 -18.11
N SER A 225 28.18 8.14 -17.36
CA SER A 225 29.40 7.95 -16.57
C SER A 225 29.51 8.94 -15.41
N TRP A 226 30.24 8.55 -14.38
CA TRP A 226 30.70 9.42 -13.31
C TRP A 226 32.03 10.12 -13.69
N PRO A 227 32.55 11.07 -12.88
CA PRO A 227 33.75 11.88 -13.20
C PRO A 227 35.06 11.09 -13.32
N ASP A 228 35.15 9.92 -12.71
CA ASP A 228 36.27 8.97 -12.84
C ASP A 228 36.12 8.02 -14.03
N GLY A 229 35.02 8.13 -14.79
CA GLY A 229 34.67 7.23 -15.88
C GLY A 229 33.93 5.95 -15.46
N SER A 230 33.67 5.75 -14.16
CA SER A 230 32.88 4.61 -13.68
C SER A 230 31.42 4.69 -14.12
N THR A 231 30.74 3.55 -14.14
CA THR A 231 29.31 3.42 -14.42
C THR A 231 28.62 2.73 -13.24
N GLY A 232 27.32 2.98 -13.06
CA GLY A 232 26.54 2.40 -11.96
C GLY A 232 25.48 3.35 -11.43
N THR A 233 24.55 2.82 -10.64
CA THR A 233 23.38 3.56 -10.13
C THR A 233 23.72 4.59 -9.05
N THR A 234 24.89 4.48 -8.42
CA THR A 234 25.45 5.43 -7.45
C THR A 234 26.94 5.63 -7.74
N TRP A 235 27.53 6.71 -7.25
CA TRP A 235 28.98 6.93 -7.29
C TRP A 235 29.58 6.84 -5.89
N THR A 236 30.75 6.22 -5.77
CA THR A 236 31.42 6.01 -4.48
C THR A 236 32.86 6.44 -4.57
N VAL A 237 33.26 7.38 -3.71
CA VAL A 237 34.64 7.88 -3.60
C VAL A 237 35.21 7.50 -2.23
N LYS A 238 36.46 7.05 -2.17
CA LYS A 238 37.06 6.48 -0.95
C LYS A 238 38.41 7.14 -0.62
N SER A 239 38.66 7.35 0.67
CA SER A 239 39.95 7.89 1.17
C SER A 239 41.11 6.98 0.76
N GLY A 240 42.20 7.56 0.25
CA GLY A 240 43.41 6.84 -0.16
C GLY A 240 43.29 6.00 -1.45
N ASN A 241 42.17 6.04 -2.16
CA ASN A 241 42.00 5.35 -3.43
C ASN A 241 42.61 6.16 -4.59
N THR A 242 43.55 5.58 -5.34
CA THR A 242 44.34 6.28 -6.38
C THR A 242 43.53 6.94 -7.50
N THR A 243 42.27 6.55 -7.70
CA THR A 243 41.39 7.09 -8.75
C THR A 243 40.39 8.10 -8.19
N THR A 244 39.95 7.94 -6.94
CA THR A 244 38.84 8.72 -6.35
C THR A 244 39.23 9.62 -5.18
N ASP A 245 40.44 9.52 -4.63
CA ASP A 245 40.89 10.30 -3.45
C ASP A 245 40.84 11.82 -3.65
N SER A 246 41.11 12.30 -4.86
CA SER A 246 40.97 13.72 -5.23
C SER A 246 39.52 14.20 -5.19
N TYR A 247 38.59 13.36 -5.69
CA TYR A 247 37.15 13.63 -5.64
C TYR A 247 36.59 13.49 -4.21
N PHE A 248 37.02 12.48 -3.46
CA PHE A 248 36.73 12.32 -2.03
C PHE A 248 37.16 13.56 -1.25
N THR A 249 38.39 14.02 -1.45
CA THR A 249 38.94 15.22 -0.81
C THR A 249 38.15 16.48 -1.19
N PHE A 250 37.79 16.65 -2.47
CA PHE A 250 36.97 17.79 -2.92
C PHE A 250 35.57 17.79 -2.27
N ILE A 251 34.85 16.67 -2.37
CA ILE A 251 33.50 16.50 -1.83
C ILE A 251 33.50 16.71 -0.32
N LEU A 252 34.38 16.00 0.41
CA LEU A 252 34.52 16.13 1.85
C LEU A 252 34.84 17.56 2.27
N ASN A 253 35.76 18.26 1.59
CA ASN A 253 36.08 19.65 1.90
C ASN A 253 34.89 20.60 1.71
N SER A 254 34.03 20.36 0.72
CA SER A 254 32.88 21.22 0.45
C SER A 254 31.73 21.08 1.46
N ILE A 255 31.56 19.91 2.08
CA ILE A 255 30.50 19.64 3.07
C ILE A 255 30.98 19.73 4.52
N TRP A 256 32.30 19.72 4.76
CA TRP A 256 32.86 19.40 6.08
C TRP A 256 32.32 20.24 7.23
N GLU A 257 32.29 21.57 7.10
CA GLU A 257 31.84 22.41 8.21
C GLU A 257 30.36 22.19 8.53
N ASN A 258 29.50 21.97 7.52
CA ASN A 258 28.11 21.63 7.77
C ASN A 258 27.97 20.26 8.44
N TYR A 259 28.58 19.22 7.87
CA TYR A 259 28.60 17.87 8.43
C TYR A 259 29.13 17.84 9.88
N LYS A 260 30.26 18.52 10.16
CA LYS A 260 30.87 18.58 11.50
C LYS A 260 29.92 19.19 12.52
N ASN A 261 29.22 20.28 12.15
CA ASN A 261 28.24 20.93 13.01
C ASN A 261 27.00 20.07 13.23
N THR A 262 26.39 19.48 12.18
CA THR A 262 25.20 18.63 12.34
C THR A 262 25.51 17.37 13.14
N ILE A 263 26.61 16.64 12.85
CA ILE A 263 26.94 15.43 13.62
C ILE A 263 27.13 15.76 15.09
N SER A 264 27.87 16.82 15.44
CA SER A 264 28.05 17.20 16.84
C SER A 264 26.73 17.53 17.54
N LYS A 265 25.85 18.27 16.86
CA LYS A 265 24.52 18.66 17.35
C LYS A 265 23.55 17.48 17.51
N ASP A 266 23.48 16.58 16.54
CA ASP A 266 22.53 15.46 16.50
C ASP A 266 22.92 14.32 17.45
N THR A 267 24.23 14.08 17.61
CA THR A 267 24.77 12.91 18.32
C THR A 267 25.40 13.22 19.68
N GLY A 268 25.60 14.51 20.00
CA GLY A 268 26.31 14.93 21.21
C GLY A 268 27.82 14.62 21.22
N ILE A 269 28.40 14.20 20.08
CA ILE A 269 29.85 14.06 19.92
C ILE A 269 30.50 15.46 20.00
N ASP A 270 31.56 15.60 20.79
CA ASP A 270 32.35 16.82 20.87
C ASP A 270 32.84 17.25 19.48
N ILE A 271 32.50 18.48 19.08
CA ILE A 271 32.84 19.03 17.76
C ILE A 271 34.35 19.03 17.52
N ASP A 272 35.18 19.27 18.54
CA ASP A 272 36.64 19.29 18.38
C ASP A 272 37.27 17.89 18.37
N SER A 273 36.47 16.85 18.64
CA SER A 273 36.85 15.46 18.43
C SER A 273 36.57 14.94 17.01
N LEU A 274 35.80 15.66 16.17
CA LEU A 274 35.47 15.25 14.80
C LEU A 274 36.57 15.65 13.82
N ASP A 275 37.16 14.66 13.12
CA ASP A 275 38.26 14.84 12.17
C ASP A 275 37.97 14.19 10.80
N LYS A 276 38.52 14.77 9.72
CA LYS A 276 38.31 14.29 8.34
C LYS A 276 38.84 12.87 8.11
N SER A 277 39.88 12.45 8.84
CA SER A 277 40.44 11.10 8.75
C SER A 277 39.55 10.01 9.36
N ASP A 278 38.45 10.36 10.01
CA ASP A 278 37.40 9.42 10.42
C ASP A 278 36.39 9.11 9.32
N ILE A 279 36.39 9.87 8.22
CA ILE A 279 35.60 9.59 7.04
C ILE A 279 36.37 8.63 6.14
N LEU A 280 35.73 7.54 5.76
CA LEU A 280 36.33 6.47 4.95
C LEU A 280 35.86 6.53 3.49
N GLU A 281 34.58 6.86 3.30
CA GLU A 281 33.88 6.74 2.03
C GLU A 281 32.70 7.70 1.97
N ILE A 282 32.46 8.27 0.80
CA ILE A 282 31.27 9.09 0.50
C ILE A 282 30.61 8.51 -0.75
N LYS A 283 29.30 8.25 -0.67
CA LYS A 283 28.49 7.69 -1.74
C LYS A 283 27.41 8.69 -2.15
N LEU A 284 27.40 9.04 -3.43
CA LEU A 284 26.40 9.89 -4.06
C LEU A 284 25.33 9.02 -4.71
N THR A 285 24.08 9.17 -4.26
CA THR A 285 22.91 8.55 -4.89
C THR A 285 22.16 9.61 -5.69
N PRO A 286 22.07 9.52 -7.04
CA PRO A 286 21.35 10.50 -7.84
C PRO A 286 19.85 10.46 -7.53
N ARG A 287 19.25 11.63 -7.34
CA ARG A 287 17.81 11.77 -7.01
C ARG A 287 17.05 12.62 -8.01
N LYS A 288 17.73 13.54 -8.70
CA LYS A 288 17.13 14.45 -9.68
C LYS A 288 18.18 14.79 -10.74
N ILE A 289 17.80 14.80 -12.02
CA ILE A 289 18.56 15.51 -13.06
C ILE A 289 17.75 16.75 -13.41
N SER A 290 18.34 17.92 -13.20
CA SER A 290 17.69 19.21 -13.48
C SER A 290 18.39 19.93 -14.63
N ARG A 291 17.65 20.77 -15.36
CA ARG A 291 18.14 21.53 -16.53
C ARG A 291 17.88 23.03 -16.38
N ASP A 292 18.44 23.84 -17.28
CA ASP A 292 18.27 25.29 -17.31
C ASP A 292 18.63 25.95 -15.96
N ASN A 293 19.79 25.59 -15.41
CA ASN A 293 20.27 26.04 -14.09
C ASN A 293 21.26 27.22 -14.14
N GLY A 294 21.60 27.73 -15.34
CA GLY A 294 22.65 28.74 -15.52
C GLY A 294 24.06 28.14 -15.60
N GLY A 295 25.08 28.96 -15.33
CA GLY A 295 26.49 28.56 -15.34
C GLY A 295 27.02 27.98 -16.66
N THR A 296 28.20 27.36 -16.58
CA THR A 296 28.85 26.66 -17.71
C THR A 296 28.19 25.30 -18.02
N TYR A 297 27.54 24.69 -17.05
CA TYR A 297 26.93 23.36 -17.13
C TYR A 297 25.46 23.44 -16.72
N PRO A 298 24.55 23.81 -17.64
CA PRO A 298 23.15 24.09 -17.31
C PRO A 298 22.32 22.85 -16.92
N TYR A 299 22.90 21.65 -17.05
CA TYR A 299 22.34 20.40 -16.52
C TYR A 299 23.08 20.03 -15.24
N HIS A 300 22.33 19.68 -14.19
CA HIS A 300 22.87 19.16 -12.94
C HIS A 300 22.43 17.71 -12.71
N ILE A 301 23.27 16.94 -12.00
CA ILE A 301 22.88 15.71 -11.31
C ILE A 301 22.86 16.04 -9.82
N ASP A 302 21.67 16.06 -9.22
CA ASP A 302 21.47 16.43 -7.82
C ASP A 302 21.33 15.14 -6.96
N CYS A 303 22.24 14.96 -6.00
CA CYS A 303 22.45 13.70 -5.27
C CYS A 303 22.16 13.76 -3.77
N ALA A 304 21.67 12.66 -3.20
CA ALA A 304 21.71 12.41 -1.77
C ALA A 304 23.07 11.83 -1.34
N LEU A 305 23.52 12.12 -0.12
CA LEU A 305 24.72 11.54 0.49
C LEU A 305 24.44 10.30 1.33
N SER A 306 25.33 9.31 1.27
CA SER A 306 25.70 8.46 2.42
C SER A 306 27.18 8.72 2.75
N ILE A 307 27.55 8.70 4.03
CA ILE A 307 28.93 8.97 4.49
C ILE A 307 29.34 7.88 5.49
N LYS A 308 30.35 7.08 5.14
CA LYS A 308 30.92 6.09 6.06
C LYS A 308 31.92 6.75 6.99
N SER A 309 31.54 6.90 8.25
CA SER A 309 32.37 7.48 9.32
C SER A 309 32.63 6.45 10.42
N LYS A 310 33.81 6.54 11.06
CA LYS A 310 34.14 5.74 12.25
C LYS A 310 33.37 6.16 13.52
N LYS A 311 32.72 7.33 13.50
CA LYS A 311 32.13 7.98 14.69
C LYS A 311 30.62 8.18 14.62
N ALA A 312 30.05 8.25 13.43
CA ALA A 312 28.61 8.44 13.23
C ALA A 312 28.10 7.69 12.00
N PHE A 313 26.78 7.46 11.96
CA PHE A 313 26.03 6.96 10.82
C PHE A 313 24.70 7.73 10.70
N THR A 314 24.00 7.57 9.58
CA THR A 314 22.69 8.19 9.36
C THR A 314 21.60 7.12 9.26
N ALA A 315 20.47 7.31 9.94
CA ALA A 315 19.27 6.50 9.70
C ALA A 315 18.29 7.29 8.84
N LYS A 316 17.68 6.63 7.84
CA LYS A 316 16.72 7.25 6.90
C LYS A 316 15.45 6.42 6.80
N PHE A 317 14.32 7.09 6.80
CA PHE A 317 12.99 6.49 6.82
C PHE A 317 12.23 6.90 5.56
N TRP A 318 11.75 5.89 4.83
CA TRP A 318 11.25 6.00 3.47
C TRP A 318 9.81 5.49 3.39
N VAL A 319 8.88 6.27 2.84
CA VAL A 319 7.48 5.86 2.66
C VAL A 319 7.14 5.74 1.18
N LYS A 320 6.44 4.65 0.80
CA LYS A 320 5.83 4.49 -0.51
C LYS A 320 4.31 4.63 -0.41
N GLU A 321 3.81 5.73 -0.96
CA GLU A 321 2.39 6.11 -0.99
C GLU A 321 1.55 5.18 -1.91
N PRO A 322 0.22 5.08 -1.71
CA PRO A 322 -0.64 4.25 -2.55
C PRO A 322 -0.53 4.63 -4.03
N GLY A 323 -0.21 3.65 -4.88
CA GLY A 323 -0.05 3.84 -6.33
C GLY A 323 1.24 4.52 -6.78
N ALA A 324 2.12 4.95 -5.87
CA ALA A 324 3.44 5.48 -6.24
C ALA A 324 4.36 4.37 -6.80
N THR A 325 5.28 4.75 -7.69
CA THR A 325 6.37 3.87 -8.16
C THR A 325 7.51 3.79 -7.15
N ASP A 326 7.87 4.94 -6.58
CA ASP A 326 9.11 5.16 -5.82
C ASP A 326 8.82 5.52 -4.35
N TYR A 327 9.87 5.50 -3.52
CA TYR A 327 9.82 5.86 -2.10
C TYR A 327 10.25 7.32 -1.87
N THR A 328 9.58 8.02 -0.94
CA THR A 328 9.93 9.38 -0.49
C THR A 328 10.55 9.37 0.91
N GLN A 329 11.49 10.27 1.19
CA GLN A 329 12.10 10.39 2.52
C GLN A 329 11.13 11.14 3.45
N VAL A 330 10.72 10.54 4.56
CA VAL A 330 9.83 11.18 5.56
C VAL A 330 10.55 11.60 6.84
N TYR A 331 11.70 10.99 7.11
CA TYR A 331 12.56 11.35 8.24
C TYR A 331 13.99 10.87 8.01
N ALA A 332 14.95 11.60 8.56
CA ALA A 332 16.33 11.16 8.70
C ALA A 332 16.92 11.79 9.97
N LYS A 333 17.89 11.10 10.60
CA LYS A 333 18.62 11.57 11.79
C LYS A 333 20.01 10.94 11.82
N ASN A 334 21.01 11.68 12.30
CA ASN A 334 22.34 11.15 12.56
C ASN A 334 22.43 10.51 13.95
N TYR A 335 23.21 9.44 14.03
CA TYR A 335 23.45 8.64 15.24
C TYR A 335 24.95 8.41 15.40
N LYS A 336 25.42 8.22 16.63
CA LYS A 336 26.81 7.85 16.91
C LYS A 336 27.01 6.35 16.61
N THR A 337 28.18 5.97 16.11
CA THR A 337 28.48 4.57 15.80
C THR A 337 28.36 3.69 17.05
N GLY A 338 27.46 2.70 17.00
CA GLY A 338 27.13 1.80 18.11
C GLY A 338 25.85 2.17 18.90
N ASP A 339 25.22 3.31 18.60
CA ASP A 339 23.91 3.67 19.18
C ASP A 339 22.75 2.95 18.44
N TYR A 340 21.64 2.73 19.15
CA TYR A 340 20.40 2.20 18.59
C TYR A 340 19.59 3.29 17.86
N VAL A 341 18.79 2.91 16.87
CA VAL A 341 17.91 3.80 16.10
C VAL A 341 16.50 3.83 16.70
N ASP A 342 16.02 5.03 17.02
CA ASP A 342 14.65 5.25 17.50
C ASP A 342 13.61 5.04 16.40
N LYS A 343 12.44 4.47 16.73
CA LYS A 343 11.30 4.41 15.81
C LYS A 343 10.80 5.83 15.51
N THR A 344 10.77 6.23 14.24
CA THR A 344 10.27 7.57 13.89
C THR A 344 8.78 7.73 14.18
N THR A 345 8.41 8.91 14.67
CA THR A 345 7.02 9.35 14.91
C THR A 345 6.50 10.29 13.81
N LYS A 346 7.29 10.56 12.76
CA LYS A 346 6.90 11.45 11.64
C LYS A 346 5.74 10.90 10.80
N VAL A 347 5.52 9.59 10.81
CA VAL A 347 4.36 8.91 10.24
C VAL A 347 3.86 7.85 11.21
N ALA A 348 2.54 7.65 11.27
CA ALA A 348 1.93 6.64 12.13
C ALA A 348 1.73 5.33 11.37
N ILE A 349 2.42 4.26 11.79
CA ILE A 349 2.12 2.90 11.33
C ILE A 349 0.67 2.56 11.69
N GLY A 350 -0.05 1.90 10.78
CA GLY A 350 -1.48 1.66 10.92
C GLY A 350 -2.40 2.82 10.50
N SER A 351 -1.85 3.99 10.13
CA SER A 351 -2.66 5.06 9.53
C SER A 351 -3.19 4.65 8.15
N THR A 352 -4.38 5.12 7.80
CA THR A 352 -5.09 4.74 6.57
C THR A 352 -5.21 5.89 5.57
N LYS A 353 -5.33 5.56 4.28
CA LYS A 353 -5.60 6.50 3.19
C LYS A 353 -6.56 5.89 2.18
N ASP A 354 -7.61 6.62 1.83
CA ASP A 354 -8.53 6.22 0.77
C ASP A 354 -8.06 6.77 -0.57
N VAL A 355 -7.79 5.88 -1.54
CA VAL A 355 -7.31 6.22 -2.87
C VAL A 355 -8.10 5.44 -3.91
N ASN A 356 -8.69 6.16 -4.88
CA ASN A 356 -9.54 5.59 -5.94
C ASN A 356 -10.69 4.70 -5.44
N GLY A 357 -11.21 4.96 -4.24
CA GLY A 357 -12.31 4.17 -3.64
C GLY A 357 -11.88 2.88 -2.94
N LEU A 358 -10.59 2.68 -2.68
CA LEU A 358 -10.06 1.62 -1.83
C LEU A 358 -9.28 2.20 -0.65
N THR A 359 -9.44 1.59 0.53
CA THR A 359 -8.67 1.96 1.72
C THR A 359 -7.34 1.22 1.76
N TYR A 360 -6.26 1.98 1.93
CA TYR A 360 -4.92 1.47 2.18
C TYR A 360 -4.52 1.72 3.63
N ILE A 361 -3.55 0.95 4.14
CA ILE A 361 -2.98 1.08 5.49
C ILE A 361 -1.44 1.09 5.43
N LEU A 362 -0.79 1.96 6.22
CA LEU A 362 0.66 2.01 6.32
C LEU A 362 1.14 0.80 7.13
N ASP A 363 1.67 -0.21 6.44
CA ASP A 363 1.67 -1.59 6.91
C ASP A 363 2.69 -1.88 8.04
N GLY A 364 3.84 -1.23 8.01
CA GLY A 364 4.92 -1.42 8.98
C GLY A 364 6.25 -0.87 8.47
N TRP A 365 7.26 -0.84 9.34
CA TRP A 365 8.65 -0.61 8.94
C TRP A 365 9.32 -1.94 8.59
N TYR A 366 10.17 -1.90 7.57
CA TYR A 366 11.05 -2.97 7.10
C TYR A 366 12.47 -2.41 7.07
N PRO A 367 13.51 -3.19 7.39
CA PRO A 367 14.90 -2.78 7.16
C PRO A 367 15.20 -2.81 5.65
N GLU A 368 16.42 -2.41 5.28
CA GLU A 368 16.91 -2.66 3.93
C GLU A 368 17.46 -4.07 3.76
N ARG A 369 17.48 -4.54 2.50
CA ARG A 369 18.18 -5.77 2.14
C ARG A 369 19.68 -5.57 2.33
N ASP A 370 20.34 -6.55 2.94
CA ASP A 370 21.80 -6.51 3.05
C ASP A 370 22.47 -6.70 1.66
N PRO A 371 23.77 -6.34 1.51
CA PRO A 371 24.51 -6.49 0.26
C PRO A 371 24.58 -7.95 -0.24
N GLU A 372 24.50 -8.91 0.68
CA GLU A 372 24.49 -10.35 0.42
C GLU A 372 23.14 -10.84 -0.15
N GLY A 373 22.09 -10.02 -0.10
CA GLY A 373 20.76 -10.32 -0.63
C GLY A 373 19.90 -11.18 0.29
N ASN A 374 20.26 -11.32 1.58
CA ASN A 374 19.39 -11.98 2.56
C ASN A 374 18.15 -11.12 2.75
N ASP A 375 16.99 -11.75 2.62
CA ASP A 375 15.72 -11.03 2.69
C ASP A 375 15.33 -10.79 4.16
N SER A 376 15.91 -9.72 4.71
CA SER A 376 15.48 -9.02 5.93
C SER A 376 14.06 -8.42 5.80
N SER A 377 13.33 -8.73 4.73
CA SER A 377 11.95 -8.33 4.41
C SER A 377 10.88 -8.79 5.40
N SER A 378 11.27 -9.28 6.57
CA SER A 378 10.39 -9.40 7.73
C SER A 378 10.10 -8.02 8.33
N LYS A 379 8.83 -7.73 8.58
CA LYS A 379 8.38 -6.48 9.21
C LYS A 379 9.00 -6.33 10.60
N ILE A 380 9.60 -5.17 10.88
CA ILE A 380 10.12 -4.83 12.21
C ILE A 380 8.93 -4.64 13.14
N LEU A 381 8.71 -5.61 14.02
CA LEU A 381 7.69 -5.56 15.08
C LEU A 381 8.02 -4.44 16.08
N ASP A 382 7.02 -3.95 16.81
CA ASP A 382 7.22 -2.83 17.75
C ASP A 382 8.21 -3.16 18.89
N ALA A 383 8.31 -4.44 19.28
CA ALA A 383 9.32 -4.92 20.24
C ALA A 383 10.74 -5.03 19.65
N GLY A 384 10.92 -4.80 18.34
CA GLY A 384 12.22 -4.69 17.67
C GLY A 384 12.80 -3.28 17.67
N TRP A 385 12.16 -2.33 18.39
CA TRP A 385 12.63 -0.96 18.56
C TRP A 385 13.05 -0.69 20.02
N PRO A 386 14.11 0.12 20.26
CA PRO A 386 14.95 0.78 19.26
C PRO A 386 15.85 -0.23 18.53
N TYR A 387 16.03 -0.02 17.22
CA TYR A 387 16.66 -0.99 16.32
C TYR A 387 18.18 -0.96 16.45
N SER A 388 18.86 -2.08 16.24
CA SER A 388 20.33 -2.19 16.29
C SER A 388 20.88 -2.52 14.90
N PRO A 389 21.30 -1.51 14.10
CA PRO A 389 21.89 -1.76 12.79
C PRO A 389 23.17 -2.61 12.89
N ASN A 390 23.40 -3.46 11.89
CA ASN A 390 24.60 -4.29 11.79
C ASN A 390 25.63 -3.73 10.79
N ASP A 391 26.85 -4.28 10.78
CA ASP A 391 27.95 -3.79 9.94
C ASP A 391 27.68 -3.84 8.41
N ALA A 392 26.79 -4.72 7.96
CA ALA A 392 26.39 -4.84 6.55
C ALA A 392 25.31 -3.82 6.15
N GLU A 393 24.37 -3.51 7.05
CA GLU A 393 23.46 -2.35 6.89
C GLU A 393 24.26 -1.04 6.90
N LEU A 394 25.22 -0.90 7.82
CA LEU A 394 26.10 0.27 7.90
C LEU A 394 27.25 0.27 6.87
N ALA A 395 27.15 -0.54 5.80
CA ALA A 395 28.22 -0.72 4.82
C ALA A 395 28.61 0.58 4.08
N ASP A 396 27.69 1.53 3.87
CA ASP A 396 27.99 2.87 3.33
C ASP A 396 27.87 4.03 4.34
N GLY A 397 27.61 3.69 5.62
CA GLY A 397 27.35 4.65 6.70
C GLY A 397 25.90 5.16 6.80
N THR A 398 24.97 4.64 6.01
CA THR A 398 23.53 4.90 6.15
C THR A 398 22.75 3.60 6.29
N VAL A 399 21.85 3.53 7.28
CA VAL A 399 20.81 2.49 7.38
C VAL A 399 19.46 3.05 6.93
N ASN A 400 18.72 2.29 6.12
CA ASN A 400 17.46 2.68 5.51
C ASN A 400 16.31 1.79 6.00
N PHE A 401 15.22 2.43 6.41
CA PHE A 401 13.97 1.78 6.79
C PHE A 401 12.88 2.14 5.80
N TYR A 402 12.15 1.15 5.31
CA TYR A 402 11.10 1.29 4.30
C TYR A 402 9.74 0.94 4.88
N ALA A 403 8.74 1.78 4.64
CA ALA A 403 7.33 1.51 4.93
C ALA A 403 6.49 1.77 3.68
N HIS A 404 5.45 0.99 3.47
CA HIS A 404 4.61 1.12 2.28
C HIS A 404 3.14 0.90 2.62
N TYR A 405 2.27 1.55 1.86
CA TYR A 405 0.83 1.37 1.98
C TYR A 405 0.38 0.09 1.28
N THR A 406 -0.19 -0.86 2.03
CA THR A 406 -0.86 -2.06 1.51
C THR A 406 -2.37 -1.84 1.45
N LEU A 407 -3.10 -2.65 0.68
CA LEU A 407 -4.57 -2.64 0.74
C LEU A 407 -5.03 -3.11 2.13
N LEU A 408 -5.98 -2.39 2.71
CA LEU A 408 -6.67 -2.84 3.91
C LEU A 408 -7.73 -3.87 3.51
N TYR A 409 -7.77 -5.01 4.21
CA TYR A 409 -8.70 -6.10 3.93
C TYR A 409 -9.74 -6.30 5.05
N THR A 410 -10.88 -6.84 4.65
CA THR A 410 -12.01 -7.28 5.48
C THR A 410 -12.41 -8.70 5.08
N SER A 411 -13.52 -9.24 5.61
CA SER A 411 -14.02 -10.57 5.27
C SER A 411 -15.54 -10.64 5.28
N VAL A 412 -16.12 -11.58 4.54
CA VAL A 412 -17.58 -11.74 4.37
C VAL A 412 -17.99 -13.19 4.49
N ASN A 413 -18.83 -13.53 5.45
CA ASN A 413 -19.47 -14.83 5.59
C ASN A 413 -20.76 -14.87 4.76
N ILE A 414 -20.80 -15.75 3.76
CA ILE A 414 -22.03 -16.09 3.02
C ILE A 414 -22.62 -17.33 3.67
N LYS A 415 -23.81 -17.19 4.26
CA LYS A 415 -24.50 -18.23 5.03
C LYS A 415 -25.80 -18.62 4.35
N LYS A 416 -26.09 -19.92 4.29
CA LYS A 416 -27.35 -20.44 3.75
C LYS A 416 -28.30 -20.87 4.86
N LEU A 417 -29.57 -20.50 4.71
CA LEU A 417 -30.67 -21.00 5.53
C LEU A 417 -31.78 -21.51 4.61
N VAL A 418 -32.38 -22.65 4.94
CA VAL A 418 -33.59 -23.17 4.28
C VAL A 418 -34.71 -23.27 5.31
N THR A 419 -35.91 -22.84 4.97
CA THR A 419 -37.06 -22.80 5.89
C THR A 419 -38.35 -23.31 5.21
N GLY A 420 -39.39 -23.45 6.01
CA GLY A 420 -40.70 -23.95 5.59
C GLY A 420 -40.80 -25.47 5.54
N SER A 421 -42.03 -25.97 5.61
CA SER A 421 -42.32 -27.39 5.87
C SER A 421 -41.93 -28.35 4.73
N MET A 422 -41.57 -27.83 3.56
CA MET A 422 -41.14 -28.58 2.36
C MET A 422 -39.77 -28.08 1.84
N GLY A 423 -39.00 -27.39 2.67
CA GLY A 423 -37.64 -26.95 2.36
C GLY A 423 -36.65 -28.12 2.44
N ASP A 424 -36.03 -28.45 1.32
CA ASP A 424 -34.98 -29.47 1.22
C ASP A 424 -33.68 -28.96 1.85
N LYS A 425 -33.20 -29.64 2.89
CA LYS A 425 -32.02 -29.24 3.65
C LYS A 425 -30.70 -29.72 3.05
N SER A 426 -30.71 -30.79 2.25
CA SER A 426 -29.52 -31.31 1.57
C SER A 426 -29.37 -30.79 0.13
N LYS A 427 -30.38 -30.10 -0.42
CA LYS A 427 -30.21 -29.34 -1.65
C LYS A 427 -29.09 -28.31 -1.51
N LYS A 428 -28.09 -28.43 -2.39
CA LYS A 428 -27.13 -27.36 -2.67
C LYS A 428 -27.80 -26.26 -3.52
N PHE A 429 -27.64 -25.02 -3.09
CA PHE A 429 -28.05 -23.81 -3.79
C PHE A 429 -26.81 -23.14 -4.34
N HIS A 430 -26.80 -22.81 -5.63
CA HIS A 430 -25.66 -22.24 -6.34
C HIS A 430 -25.57 -20.73 -6.15
N PHE A 431 -24.33 -20.22 -6.04
CA PHE A 431 -24.02 -18.82 -5.82
C PHE A 431 -22.88 -18.36 -6.72
N THR A 432 -23.08 -17.24 -7.43
CA THR A 432 -22.01 -16.45 -8.03
C THR A 432 -21.67 -15.28 -7.12
N VAL A 433 -20.39 -15.13 -6.78
CA VAL A 433 -19.84 -14.06 -5.94
C VAL A 433 -18.91 -13.21 -6.79
N SER A 434 -19.00 -11.88 -6.70
CA SER A 434 -18.05 -10.97 -7.36
C SER A 434 -17.58 -9.84 -6.44
N VAL A 435 -16.31 -9.44 -6.57
CA VAL A 435 -15.69 -8.35 -5.80
C VAL A 435 -15.04 -7.38 -6.78
N LYS A 436 -15.46 -6.11 -6.76
CA LYS A 436 -15.11 -5.10 -7.77
C LYS A 436 -14.88 -3.72 -7.17
N ASN A 437 -14.06 -2.88 -7.79
CA ASN A 437 -14.05 -1.43 -7.61
C ASN A 437 -14.42 -0.75 -8.93
N GLY A 438 -15.59 -0.10 -8.97
CA GLY A 438 -16.17 0.41 -10.22
C GLY A 438 -16.33 -0.72 -11.24
N ASN A 439 -15.64 -0.61 -12.37
CA ASN A 439 -15.58 -1.63 -13.42
C ASN A 439 -14.40 -2.61 -13.26
N THR A 440 -13.45 -2.34 -12.35
CA THR A 440 -12.25 -3.14 -12.15
C THR A 440 -12.56 -4.35 -11.26
N ASP A 441 -12.23 -5.53 -11.75
CA ASP A 441 -12.27 -6.77 -10.98
C ASP A 441 -11.15 -6.82 -9.93
N LEU A 442 -11.47 -7.26 -8.71
CA LEU A 442 -10.53 -7.33 -7.59
C LEU A 442 -10.26 -8.78 -7.17
N SER A 443 -9.06 -9.01 -6.64
CA SER A 443 -8.72 -10.29 -6.00
C SER A 443 -9.42 -10.43 -4.64
N PHE A 444 -9.77 -11.67 -4.31
CA PHE A 444 -10.23 -12.12 -2.99
C PHE A 444 -9.95 -13.62 -2.84
N LYS A 445 -10.18 -14.21 -1.67
CA LYS A 445 -9.99 -15.64 -1.41
C LYS A 445 -11.27 -16.33 -0.96
N ILE A 446 -11.37 -17.62 -1.27
CA ILE A 446 -12.33 -18.57 -0.70
C ILE A 446 -11.56 -19.81 -0.28
N SER A 447 -11.61 -20.18 1.00
CA SER A 447 -10.83 -21.31 1.56
C SER A 447 -9.35 -21.25 1.15
N ASP A 448 -8.75 -20.09 1.39
CA ASP A 448 -7.38 -19.67 1.02
C ASP A 448 -7.01 -19.68 -0.48
N LYS A 449 -7.80 -20.30 -1.34
CA LYS A 449 -7.65 -20.25 -2.80
C LYS A 449 -8.00 -18.84 -3.31
N PRO A 450 -7.11 -18.18 -4.08
CA PRO A 450 -7.38 -16.88 -4.66
C PRO A 450 -8.30 -16.97 -5.88
N TYR A 451 -9.14 -15.94 -6.03
CA TYR A 451 -10.03 -15.68 -7.16
C TYR A 451 -9.85 -14.22 -7.59
N SER A 452 -10.11 -13.92 -8.86
CA SER A 452 -10.06 -12.56 -9.40
C SER A 452 -11.40 -12.21 -10.02
N GLY A 453 -12.02 -11.13 -9.52
CA GLY A 453 -13.28 -10.60 -10.01
C GLY A 453 -14.53 -11.38 -9.62
N SER A 454 -14.54 -12.69 -9.89
CA SER A 454 -15.69 -13.56 -9.62
C SER A 454 -15.30 -14.99 -9.21
N ALA A 455 -16.17 -15.62 -8.43
CA ALA A 455 -16.11 -17.02 -8.01
C ALA A 455 -17.50 -17.65 -8.03
N GLU A 456 -17.56 -18.97 -8.13
CA GLU A 456 -18.79 -19.77 -8.00
C GLU A 456 -18.65 -20.77 -6.86
N THR A 457 -19.75 -21.01 -6.15
CA THR A 457 -19.82 -21.93 -5.01
C THR A 457 -21.24 -22.47 -4.83
N SER A 458 -21.45 -23.37 -3.87
CA SER A 458 -22.80 -23.84 -3.52
C SER A 458 -22.92 -24.24 -2.06
N LEU A 459 -24.06 -23.90 -1.44
CA LEU A 459 -24.32 -24.10 -0.02
C LEU A 459 -25.66 -24.82 0.22
N SER A 460 -25.68 -25.66 1.25
CA SER A 460 -26.83 -26.43 1.78
C SER A 460 -27.35 -25.76 3.07
N ASP A 461 -28.39 -26.30 3.73
CA ASP A 461 -28.92 -25.69 4.96
C ASP A 461 -27.86 -25.55 6.06
N LYS A 462 -27.69 -24.32 6.57
CA LYS A 462 -26.71 -23.91 7.61
C LYS A 462 -25.24 -23.92 7.17
N GLU A 463 -24.92 -24.33 5.95
CA GLU A 463 -23.55 -24.18 5.43
C GLU A 463 -23.19 -22.69 5.32
N THR A 464 -21.93 -22.37 5.62
CA THR A 464 -21.37 -21.01 5.57
C THR A 464 -20.00 -21.08 4.91
N ILE A 465 -19.68 -20.09 4.07
CA ILE A 465 -18.38 -19.95 3.42
C ILE A 465 -17.87 -18.51 3.60
N THR A 466 -16.57 -18.36 3.83
CA THR A 466 -15.95 -17.06 4.11
C THR A 466 -15.17 -16.58 2.90
N LEU A 467 -15.47 -15.36 2.45
CA LEU A 467 -14.61 -14.57 1.59
C LEU A 467 -13.54 -13.92 2.48
N THR A 468 -12.27 -14.23 2.26
CA THR A 468 -11.13 -13.55 2.89
C THR A 468 -10.41 -12.66 1.88
N ASP A 469 -9.51 -11.79 2.35
CA ASP A 469 -8.77 -10.80 1.55
C ASP A 469 -9.68 -9.94 0.64
N VAL A 470 -10.87 -9.55 1.15
CA VAL A 470 -11.79 -8.64 0.44
C VAL A 470 -11.30 -7.20 0.68
N PRO A 471 -10.96 -6.40 -0.35
CA PRO A 471 -10.46 -5.04 -0.12
C PRO A 471 -11.52 -4.11 0.49
N VAL A 472 -11.12 -3.31 1.48
CA VAL A 472 -11.99 -2.27 2.05
C VAL A 472 -12.22 -1.17 1.01
N GLY A 473 -13.47 -0.73 0.88
CA GLY A 473 -13.96 0.12 -0.22
C GLY A 473 -14.48 -0.65 -1.44
N ALA A 474 -14.25 -1.97 -1.52
CA ALA A 474 -14.80 -2.78 -2.61
C ALA A 474 -16.34 -2.83 -2.61
N THR A 475 -16.90 -3.12 -3.78
CA THR A 475 -18.29 -3.57 -3.93
C THR A 475 -18.32 -5.09 -4.02
N VAL A 476 -19.00 -5.73 -3.07
CA VAL A 476 -19.27 -7.17 -3.06
C VAL A 476 -20.67 -7.42 -3.59
N ILE A 477 -20.81 -8.34 -4.55
CA ILE A 477 -22.08 -8.77 -5.15
C ILE A 477 -22.20 -10.26 -4.94
N ILE A 478 -23.34 -10.72 -4.42
CA ILE A 478 -23.64 -12.16 -4.27
C ILE A 478 -24.99 -12.41 -4.91
N ILE A 479 -25.03 -13.35 -5.86
CA ILE A 479 -26.23 -13.75 -6.59
C ILE A 479 -26.45 -15.23 -6.31
N GLU A 480 -27.61 -15.58 -5.79
CA GLU A 480 -28.13 -16.94 -5.82
C GLU A 480 -28.94 -17.17 -7.11
N ASP A 481 -28.84 -18.37 -7.68
CA ASP A 481 -29.69 -18.82 -8.79
C ASP A 481 -31.20 -18.68 -8.49
N ASP A 482 -32.03 -18.55 -9.53
CA ASP A 482 -33.49 -18.50 -9.35
C ASP A 482 -34.11 -19.89 -9.10
N TYR A 483 -34.58 -20.11 -7.87
CA TYR A 483 -35.27 -21.32 -7.45
C TYR A 483 -36.80 -21.17 -7.30
N ASN A 484 -37.41 -20.09 -7.81
CA ASN A 484 -38.87 -19.91 -7.82
C ASN A 484 -39.59 -21.06 -8.55
N SER A 485 -39.01 -21.55 -9.66
CA SER A 485 -39.48 -22.74 -10.40
C SER A 485 -39.60 -23.99 -9.52
N SER A 486 -38.73 -24.12 -8.51
CA SER A 486 -38.72 -25.20 -7.51
C SER A 486 -39.59 -24.92 -6.28
N ARG A 487 -40.42 -23.86 -6.33
CA ARG A 487 -41.27 -23.33 -5.26
C ARG A 487 -40.51 -22.79 -4.02
N TYR A 488 -39.28 -22.33 -4.19
CA TYR A 488 -38.59 -21.57 -3.16
C TYR A 488 -38.86 -20.07 -3.29
N LYS A 489 -38.95 -19.37 -2.16
CA LYS A 489 -38.86 -17.91 -2.08
C LYS A 489 -37.51 -17.55 -1.47
N THR A 490 -36.74 -16.74 -2.19
CA THR A 490 -35.38 -16.34 -1.81
C THR A 490 -35.38 -14.93 -1.24
N SER A 491 -34.83 -14.78 -0.04
CA SER A 491 -34.52 -13.47 0.56
C SER A 491 -33.18 -13.49 1.28
N TYR A 492 -32.61 -12.32 1.50
CA TYR A 492 -31.34 -12.19 2.23
C TYR A 492 -31.40 -11.15 3.34
N LYS A 493 -30.42 -11.24 4.25
CA LYS A 493 -30.08 -10.20 5.23
C LYS A 493 -28.59 -9.90 5.13
N ILE A 494 -28.19 -8.66 5.37
CA ILE A 494 -26.79 -8.23 5.52
C ILE A 494 -26.63 -7.75 6.96
N ASP A 495 -25.65 -8.27 7.69
CA ASP A 495 -25.27 -7.85 9.06
C ASP A 495 -26.45 -7.78 10.04
N GLY A 496 -27.36 -8.75 9.95
CA GLY A 496 -28.55 -8.85 10.82
C GLY A 496 -29.70 -7.89 10.49
N ASN A 497 -29.55 -7.02 9.49
CA ASN A 497 -30.59 -6.06 9.06
C ASN A 497 -31.85 -6.75 8.50
N SER A 498 -32.88 -5.94 8.23
CA SER A 498 -34.18 -6.38 7.68
C SER A 498 -34.03 -7.26 6.42
N SER A 499 -34.88 -8.29 6.33
CA SER A 499 -34.91 -9.20 5.17
C SER A 499 -35.34 -8.49 3.89
N VAL A 500 -34.63 -8.76 2.79
CA VAL A 500 -34.94 -8.27 1.45
C VAL A 500 -35.29 -9.45 0.55
N GLU A 501 -36.52 -9.47 0.00
CA GLU A 501 -36.99 -10.50 -0.95
C GLU A 501 -36.32 -10.33 -2.32
N SER A 502 -35.17 -10.98 -2.50
CA SER A 502 -34.37 -11.01 -3.72
C SER A 502 -33.30 -12.11 -3.63
N SER A 503 -32.84 -12.62 -4.77
CA SER A 503 -31.66 -13.50 -4.84
C SER A 503 -30.34 -12.75 -5.01
N LYS A 504 -30.33 -11.40 -5.03
CA LYS A 504 -29.13 -10.58 -5.25
C LYS A 504 -28.83 -9.63 -4.09
N ALA A 505 -27.83 -9.99 -3.28
CA ALA A 505 -27.24 -9.10 -2.28
C ALA A 505 -26.15 -8.22 -2.90
N LYS A 506 -26.00 -6.99 -2.39
CA LYS A 506 -24.93 -6.07 -2.77
C LYS A 506 -24.48 -5.26 -1.54
N ILE A 507 -23.18 -5.31 -1.23
CA ILE A 507 -22.52 -4.40 -0.30
C ILE A 507 -21.69 -3.44 -1.15
N THR A 508 -21.90 -2.13 -1.03
CA THR A 508 -21.10 -1.08 -1.70
C THR A 508 -20.17 -0.42 -0.71
N SER A 509 -18.90 -0.21 -1.08
CA SER A 509 -17.90 0.41 -0.21
C SER A 509 -17.76 -0.32 1.13
N ILE A 510 -17.53 -1.64 1.07
CA ILE A 510 -17.47 -2.50 2.27
C ILE A 510 -16.40 -2.00 3.25
N SER A 511 -16.78 -1.90 4.52
CA SER A 511 -15.91 -1.44 5.60
C SER A 511 -15.11 -2.59 6.22
N ARG A 512 -14.22 -2.25 7.15
CA ARG A 512 -13.71 -3.20 8.15
C ARG A 512 -14.49 -2.96 9.44
N MET A 513 -15.09 -3.99 10.02
CA MET A 513 -15.71 -3.87 11.35
C MET A 513 -14.66 -3.81 12.45
N ASP A 514 -15.05 -3.28 13.61
CA ASP A 514 -14.28 -3.36 14.84
C ASP A 514 -13.85 -4.81 15.16
N ASN A 515 -12.68 -4.96 15.76
CA ASN A 515 -12.06 -6.26 16.05
C ASN A 515 -11.89 -7.19 14.83
N ASN A 516 -11.95 -6.66 13.61
CA ASN A 516 -11.88 -7.42 12.35
C ASN A 516 -12.98 -8.49 12.22
N VAL A 517 -14.17 -8.23 12.76
CA VAL A 517 -15.34 -9.11 12.57
C VAL A 517 -15.74 -9.12 11.08
N ALA A 518 -16.02 -10.30 10.56
CA ALA A 518 -16.48 -10.47 9.17
C ALA A 518 -17.96 -10.09 9.03
N HIS A 519 -18.29 -9.37 7.97
CA HIS A 519 -19.68 -9.12 7.55
C HIS A 519 -20.42 -10.46 7.34
N GLN A 520 -21.74 -10.47 7.50
CA GLN A 520 -22.57 -11.67 7.30
C GLN A 520 -23.69 -11.41 6.30
N VAL A 521 -23.77 -12.23 5.25
CA VAL A 521 -24.88 -12.25 4.30
C VAL A 521 -25.60 -13.60 4.42
N GLU A 522 -26.78 -13.59 5.04
CA GLU A 522 -27.60 -14.80 5.23
C GLU A 522 -28.69 -14.88 4.15
N PHE A 523 -28.61 -15.87 3.26
CA PHE A 523 -29.61 -16.16 2.23
C PHE A 523 -30.60 -17.22 2.70
N THR A 524 -31.86 -16.81 2.96
CA THR A 524 -32.98 -17.67 3.33
C THR A 524 -33.76 -18.14 2.10
N ASN A 525 -33.96 -19.45 1.97
CA ASN A 525 -34.93 -20.03 1.04
C ASN A 525 -36.10 -20.66 1.78
N ASN A 526 -37.26 -20.03 1.71
CA ASN A 526 -38.51 -20.58 2.27
C ASN A 526 -39.25 -21.44 1.24
N LYS A 527 -39.79 -22.58 1.68
CA LYS A 527 -40.68 -23.43 0.87
C LYS A 527 -41.68 -24.18 1.75
N GLU A 528 -42.91 -23.70 1.77
CA GLU A 528 -44.00 -24.35 2.48
C GLU A 528 -44.67 -25.49 1.69
N ALA A 529 -45.37 -26.35 2.43
CA ALA A 529 -46.44 -27.16 1.86
C ALA A 529 -47.55 -26.25 1.31
N ILE A 530 -47.98 -26.54 0.09
CA ILE A 530 -49.30 -26.12 -0.36
C ILE A 530 -50.27 -27.09 0.33
N PRO A 531 -51.26 -26.62 1.10
CA PRO A 531 -52.26 -27.53 1.66
C PRO A 531 -53.04 -28.15 0.50
N ASP A 532 -53.04 -29.48 0.41
CA ASP A 532 -53.92 -30.18 -0.51
C ASP A 532 -55.36 -30.00 -0.01
N THR A 533 -56.09 -29.11 -0.66
CA THR A 533 -57.48 -28.81 -0.31
C THR A 533 -58.45 -29.90 -0.78
N GLY A 534 -58.00 -30.87 -1.58
CA GLY A 534 -58.85 -31.93 -2.15
C GLY A 534 -59.94 -31.44 -3.11
N VAL A 535 -59.95 -30.15 -3.48
CA VAL A 535 -60.93 -29.52 -4.36
C VAL A 535 -60.33 -29.25 -5.74
N ASP A 536 -60.29 -30.29 -6.56
CA ASP A 536 -60.17 -30.10 -8.01
C ASP A 536 -61.53 -29.65 -8.58
N LEU A 537 -61.64 -28.37 -8.94
CA LEU A 537 -62.84 -27.80 -9.56
C LEU A 537 -63.11 -28.34 -10.97
N ASN A 538 -62.12 -28.93 -11.64
CA ASN A 538 -62.29 -29.62 -12.92
C ASN A 538 -62.71 -31.08 -12.75
N SER A 539 -62.73 -31.61 -11.52
CA SER A 539 -63.21 -32.96 -11.27
C SER A 539 -64.71 -33.06 -11.57
N THR A 540 -65.08 -34.05 -12.39
CA THR A 540 -66.46 -34.34 -12.77
C THR A 540 -67.47 -34.31 -11.61
N PRO A 541 -67.19 -34.88 -10.40
CA PRO A 541 -68.12 -34.77 -9.27
C PRO A 541 -68.40 -33.33 -8.79
N TYR A 542 -67.44 -32.40 -8.84
CA TYR A 542 -67.67 -31.01 -8.44
C TYR A 542 -68.57 -30.26 -9.45
N ILE A 543 -68.33 -30.46 -10.74
CA ILE A 543 -69.18 -29.92 -11.82
C ILE A 543 -70.61 -30.49 -11.71
N LEU A 544 -70.74 -31.79 -11.42
CA LEU A 544 -72.03 -32.44 -11.18
C LEU A 544 -72.75 -31.87 -9.94
N MET A 545 -72.07 -31.66 -8.82
CA MET A 545 -72.67 -31.07 -7.61
C MET A 545 -73.19 -29.64 -7.86
N LEU A 546 -72.43 -28.81 -8.58
CA LEU A 546 -72.88 -27.46 -8.97
C LEU A 546 -74.08 -27.52 -9.93
N GLY A 547 -74.08 -28.44 -10.90
CA GLY A 547 -75.21 -28.68 -11.81
C GLY A 547 -76.48 -29.18 -11.08
N ILE A 548 -76.32 -30.03 -10.07
CA ILE A 548 -77.43 -30.53 -9.24
C ILE A 548 -78.02 -29.41 -8.37
N MET A 549 -77.19 -28.55 -7.77
CA MET A 549 -77.69 -27.37 -7.04
C MET A 549 -78.42 -26.37 -7.96
N ALA A 550 -77.88 -26.12 -9.15
CA ALA A 550 -78.52 -25.23 -10.14
C ALA A 550 -79.87 -25.76 -10.63
N THR A 551 -79.96 -27.06 -10.94
CA THR A 551 -81.23 -27.69 -11.34
C THR A 551 -82.23 -27.79 -10.19
N GLY A 552 -81.79 -28.07 -8.96
CA GLY A 552 -82.64 -28.04 -7.76
C GLY A 552 -83.26 -26.66 -7.50
N ALA A 553 -82.47 -25.60 -7.61
CA ALA A 553 -82.94 -24.22 -7.52
C ALA A 553 -83.94 -23.87 -8.64
N GLY A 554 -83.64 -24.28 -9.89
CA GLY A 554 -84.53 -24.10 -11.04
C GLY A 554 -85.90 -24.77 -10.86
N VAL A 555 -85.92 -26.02 -10.38
CA VAL A 555 -87.15 -26.78 -10.12
C VAL A 555 -87.99 -26.14 -9.01
N LEU A 556 -87.37 -25.67 -7.93
CA LEU A 556 -88.08 -24.95 -6.85
C LEU A 556 -88.71 -23.64 -7.33
N LEU A 557 -88.02 -22.88 -8.19
CA LEU A 557 -88.55 -21.64 -8.77
C LEU A 557 -89.69 -21.91 -9.77
N PHE A 558 -89.57 -22.91 -10.64
CA PHE A 558 -90.63 -23.26 -11.60
C PHE A 558 -91.86 -23.90 -10.93
N GLY A 559 -91.64 -24.76 -9.93
CA GLY A 559 -92.72 -25.38 -9.14
C GLY A 559 -93.57 -24.33 -8.41
N ARG A 560 -92.97 -23.22 -7.98
CA ARG A 560 -93.69 -22.11 -7.32
C ARG A 560 -94.56 -21.30 -8.30
N ARG A 561 -94.19 -21.19 -9.58
CA ARG A 561 -95.01 -20.52 -10.62
C ARG A 561 -96.28 -21.29 -10.99
N LYS A 562 -96.30 -22.62 -10.91
CA LYS A 562 -97.48 -23.44 -11.25
C LYS A 562 -98.58 -23.50 -10.18
N ARG A 563 -98.45 -22.74 -9.08
CA ARG A 563 -99.43 -22.69 -7.99
C ARG A 563 -100.38 -21.49 -8.00
N TRP A 564 -100.27 -20.60 -8.98
CA TRP A 564 -101.21 -19.51 -9.27
C TRP A 564 -101.58 -19.48 -10.76
N SER A 565 -102.58 -20.30 -11.12
CA SER A 565 -103.45 -20.16 -12.30
C SER A 565 -104.70 -21.00 -12.11
#